data_AF-A0A7S0LWB0-F1
#
_entry.id   AF-A0A7S0LWB0-F1
#
_cell.length_a   1.000
_cell.length_b   1.000
_cell.length_c   1.000
_cell.angle_alpha   90.00
_cell.angle_beta   90.00
_cell.angle_gamma   90.00
#
_symmetry.space_group_name_H-M   'P 1'
#
loop_
_entity.id
_entity.type
_entity.pdbx_description
1 polymer ?
#
loop_
_entity_poly.entity_id
_entity_poly.type
_entity_poly.pdbx_seq_one_letter_code
_entity_poly.pdbx_strand_id
1 'polypeptide(L)'
;QDASRLVDLCRQSVVFDSAAEVAACLRAIREDPDARVARVKNRLDPAYDAAASAGYRDVVLNLRLCCAETVELGVDGHVCEVQLIHRLFAEHKNDEGHQRYVAFRNLRGE
;
A
#
# COMPACT_ATOMS: atom_id res chain seq x y z
N GLN A 1 -8.70 -19.83 12.69
CA GLN A 1 -8.23 -18.86 11.68
C GLN A 1 -6.91 -18.30 12.19
N ASP A 2 -5.92 -18.10 11.32
CA ASP A 2 -4.58 -17.61 11.70
C ASP A 2 -4.51 -16.09 11.50
N ALA A 3 -4.48 -15.35 12.60
CA ALA A 3 -4.48 -13.89 12.60
C ALA A 3 -3.19 -13.29 12.01
N SER A 4 -2.09 -14.05 11.96
CA SER A 4 -0.81 -13.58 11.40
C SER A 4 -0.87 -13.33 9.89
N ARG A 5 -1.92 -13.83 9.22
CA ARG A 5 -2.15 -13.66 7.78
C ARG A 5 -2.88 -12.37 7.41
N LEU A 6 -3.33 -11.58 8.39
CA LEU A 6 -3.91 -10.25 8.17
C LEU A 6 -2.78 -9.23 8.00
N VAL A 7 -2.59 -8.76 6.77
CA VAL A 7 -1.47 -7.89 6.37
C VAL A 7 -1.86 -6.41 6.23
N ASP A 8 -3.10 -6.08 6.55
CA ASP A 8 -3.67 -4.73 6.41
C ASP A 8 -4.43 -4.26 7.66
N LEU A 9 -4.17 -4.88 8.82
CA LEU A 9 -4.68 -4.41 10.11
C LEU A 9 -4.23 -2.98 10.39
N CYS A 10 -2.98 -2.67 10.04
CA CYS A 10 -2.44 -1.31 10.01
C CYS A 10 -2.24 -0.88 8.55
N ARG A 11 -2.96 0.16 8.12
CA ARG A 11 -2.88 0.74 6.77
C ARG A 11 -2.75 2.26 6.85
N GLN A 12 -1.80 2.81 6.10
CA GLN A 12 -1.60 4.25 5.96
C GLN A 12 -1.50 4.64 4.48
N SER A 13 -1.96 5.84 4.13
CA SER A 13 -1.72 6.43 2.81
C SER A 13 -0.86 7.69 2.94
N VAL A 14 0.09 7.86 2.03
CA VAL A 14 0.90 9.07 1.88
C VAL A 14 0.64 9.64 0.49
N VAL A 15 0.25 10.92 0.45
CA VAL A 15 -0.13 11.62 -0.79
C VAL A 15 1.03 12.51 -1.24
N PHE A 16 1.36 12.45 -2.52
CA PHE A 16 2.48 13.16 -3.14
C PHE A 16 2.01 14.01 -4.31
N ASP A 17 2.73 15.10 -4.58
CA ASP A 17 2.42 16.02 -5.68
C ASP A 17 3.08 15.62 -7.00
N SER A 18 4.08 14.75 -6.94
CA SER A 18 4.77 14.26 -8.13
C SER A 18 5.16 12.79 -8.05
N ALA A 19 5.30 12.16 -9.21
CA ALA A 19 5.87 10.81 -9.32
C ALA A 19 7.34 10.75 -8.83
N ALA A 20 8.07 11.85 -8.90
CA ALA A 20 9.44 11.94 -8.41
C ALA A 20 9.49 11.81 -6.86
N GLU A 21 8.55 12.42 -6.15
CA GLU A 21 8.43 12.29 -4.69
C GLU A 21 8.01 10.87 -4.28
N VAL A 22 7.10 10.24 -5.01
CA VAL A 22 6.75 8.81 -4.80
C VAL A 22 8.00 7.94 -4.91
N ALA A 23 8.81 8.15 -5.96
CA ALA A 23 10.05 7.41 -6.17
C ALA A 23 11.09 7.70 -5.08
N ALA A 24 11.20 8.95 -4.61
CA ALA A 24 12.09 9.33 -3.51
C ALA A 24 11.68 8.64 -2.20
N CYS A 25 10.38 8.65 -1.86
CA CYS A 25 9.85 7.96 -0.69
C CYS A 25 10.10 6.44 -0.76
N LEU A 26 9.87 5.83 -1.93
CA LEU A 26 10.15 4.40 -2.13
C LEU A 26 11.63 4.05 -1.92
N ARG A 27 12.55 4.92 -2.36
CA ARG A 27 14.00 4.75 -2.11
C ARG A 27 14.32 4.89 -0.62
N ALA A 28 13.77 5.90 0.05
CA ALA A 28 13.95 6.10 1.47
C ALA A 28 13.49 4.88 2.29
N ILE A 29 12.29 4.34 2.00
CA ILE A 29 11.78 3.12 2.65
C ILE A 29 12.69 1.91 2.39
N ARG A 30 13.22 1.79 1.18
CA ARG A 30 14.13 0.68 0.83
C ARG A 30 15.48 0.78 1.56
N GLU A 31 15.96 2.01 1.77
CA GLU A 31 17.26 2.29 2.40
C GLU A 31 17.17 2.36 3.92
N ASP A 32 15.96 2.44 4.48
CA ASP A 32 15.70 2.44 5.90
C ASP A 32 16.07 1.09 6.54
N PRO A 33 17.04 1.05 7.48
CA PRO A 33 17.48 -0.17 8.14
C PRO A 33 16.42 -0.83 9.02
N ASP A 34 15.37 -0.09 9.40
CA ASP A 34 14.27 -0.58 10.23
C ASP A 34 13.08 -1.05 9.38
N ALA A 35 13.05 -0.76 8.08
CA ALA A 35 11.99 -1.21 7.20
C ALA A 35 12.36 -2.51 6.48
N ARG A 36 11.44 -3.48 6.48
CA ARG A 36 11.56 -4.74 5.72
C ARG A 36 10.38 -4.85 4.75
N VAL A 37 10.63 -4.55 3.48
CA VAL A 37 9.62 -4.67 2.42
C VAL A 37 9.36 -6.14 2.11
N ALA A 38 8.12 -6.58 2.33
CA ALA A 38 7.65 -7.93 2.00
C ALA A 38 7.05 -8.03 0.60
N ARG A 39 6.38 -6.96 0.12
CA ARG A 39 5.76 -6.92 -1.21
C ARG A 39 5.66 -5.49 -1.73
N VAL A 40 5.81 -5.33 -3.05
CA VAL A 40 5.51 -4.10 -3.78
C VAL A 40 4.47 -4.40 -4.84
N LYS A 41 3.40 -3.60 -4.92
CA LYS A 41 2.43 -3.60 -6.02
C LYS A 41 2.55 -2.25 -6.72
N ASN A 42 3.18 -2.23 -7.89
CA ASN A 42 3.32 -1.02 -8.69
C ASN A 42 2.15 -0.91 -9.68
N ARG A 43 1.11 -0.14 -9.32
CA ARG A 43 0.00 0.16 -10.23
C ARG A 43 0.21 1.46 -10.99
N LEU A 44 1.33 2.17 -10.78
CA LEU A 44 1.70 3.32 -11.58
C LEU A 44 2.37 2.91 -12.91
N ASP A 45 2.87 1.68 -13.01
CA ASP A 45 3.47 1.13 -14.24
C ASP A 45 2.52 1.34 -15.44
N PRO A 46 2.98 1.96 -16.54
CA PRO A 46 2.16 2.12 -17.75
C PRO A 46 1.66 0.79 -18.34
N ALA A 47 2.38 -0.31 -18.11
CA ALA A 47 1.99 -1.65 -18.54
C ALA A 47 1.01 -2.35 -17.58
N TYR A 48 0.71 -1.75 -16.42
CA TYR A 48 -0.24 -2.32 -15.47
C TYR A 48 -1.67 -2.17 -15.99
N ASP A 49 -2.41 -3.29 -16.05
CA ASP A 49 -3.82 -3.29 -16.39
C ASP A 49 -4.65 -2.66 -15.24
N ALA A 50 -5.02 -1.40 -15.42
CA ALA A 50 -5.82 -0.65 -14.44
C ALA A 50 -7.21 -1.28 -14.20
N ALA A 51 -7.74 -2.06 -15.15
CA ALA A 51 -9.01 -2.76 -14.96
C ALA A 51 -8.92 -3.79 -13.82
N ALA A 52 -7.75 -4.38 -13.58
CA ALA A 52 -7.53 -5.32 -12.48
C ALA A 52 -7.67 -4.71 -11.08
N SER A 53 -7.65 -3.38 -10.96
CA SER A 53 -7.85 -2.66 -9.68
C SER A 53 -8.90 -1.58 -9.77
N ALA A 54 -9.95 -1.77 -10.58
CA ALA A 54 -11.04 -0.82 -10.73
C ALA A 54 -10.57 0.63 -11.04
N GLY A 55 -9.45 0.77 -11.76
CA GLY A 55 -8.88 2.07 -12.14
C GLY A 55 -7.90 2.67 -11.14
N TYR A 56 -7.63 2.05 -9.98
CA TYR A 56 -6.67 2.59 -9.02
C TYR A 56 -5.23 2.62 -9.54
N ARG A 57 -4.54 3.74 -9.30
CA ARG A 57 -3.15 4.01 -9.68
C ARG A 57 -2.38 4.49 -8.44
N ASP A 58 -1.71 3.56 -7.78
CA ASP A 58 -0.88 3.79 -6.59
C ASP A 58 0.30 2.81 -6.54
N VAL A 59 1.25 3.06 -5.64
CA VAL A 59 2.25 2.05 -5.26
C VAL A 59 1.89 1.57 -3.86
N VAL A 60 1.59 0.28 -3.73
CA VAL A 60 1.24 -0.33 -2.43
C VAL A 60 2.40 -1.17 -1.94
N LEU A 61 2.82 -0.92 -0.71
CA LEU A 61 3.89 -1.60 -0.02
C LEU A 61 3.32 -2.40 1.14
N ASN A 62 3.71 -3.67 1.25
CA ASN A 62 3.58 -4.41 2.49
C ASN A 62 4.96 -4.44 3.13
N LEU A 63 5.08 -3.93 4.35
CA LEU A 63 6.35 -3.85 5.06
C LEU A 63 6.20 -4.24 6.53
N ARG A 64 7.32 -4.63 7.14
CA ARG A 64 7.45 -4.78 8.58
C ARG A 64 8.39 -3.69 9.09
N LEU A 65 8.06 -3.13 10.24
CA LEU A 65 8.94 -2.25 10.99
C LEU A 65 9.68 -3.12 12.01
N CYS A 66 11.00 -3.13 11.94
CA CYS A 66 11.89 -3.96 12.74
C CYS A 66 12.85 -3.06 13.54
N CYS A 67 12.31 -2.04 14.21
CA CYS A 67 13.04 -1.16 15.12
C CYS A 67 12.96 -1.67 16.57
N ALA A 68 13.77 -1.10 17.46
CA ALA A 68 13.82 -1.47 18.88
C ALA A 68 12.43 -1.46 19.56
N GLU A 69 11.62 -0.43 19.28
CA GLU A 69 10.28 -0.30 19.84
C GLU A 69 9.35 -1.44 19.39
N THR A 70 9.35 -1.79 18.11
CA THR A 70 8.51 -2.89 17.60
C THR A 70 8.92 -4.25 18.13
N VAL A 71 10.22 -4.45 18.39
CA VAL A 71 10.75 -5.67 19.01
C VAL A 71 10.36 -5.74 20.49
N GLU A 72 10.48 -4.64 21.23
CA GLU A 72 10.07 -4.56 22.63
C GLU A 72 8.58 -4.85 22.81
N LEU A 73 7.75 -4.35 21.90
CA LEU A 73 6.32 -4.61 21.87
C LEU A 73 5.94 -6.00 21.31
N GLY A 74 6.89 -6.75 20.75
CA GLY A 74 6.65 -8.07 20.14
C GLY A 74 5.80 -8.01 18.86
N VAL A 75 5.84 -6.90 18.12
CA VAL A 75 5.04 -6.65 16.91
C VAL A 75 5.88 -6.47 15.65
N ASP A 76 7.19 -6.69 15.71
CA ASP A 76 8.14 -6.61 14.59
C ASP A 76 7.87 -7.64 13.47
N GLY A 77 7.10 -8.69 13.78
CA GLY A 77 6.57 -9.64 12.81
C GLY A 77 5.35 -9.15 12.03
N HIS A 78 4.69 -8.08 12.48
CA HIS A 78 3.44 -7.59 11.89
C HIS A 78 3.68 -6.86 10.56
N VAL A 79 2.87 -7.18 9.56
CA VAL A 79 2.91 -6.53 8.26
C VAL A 79 1.90 -5.38 8.23
N CYS A 80 2.38 -4.18 7.92
CA CYS A 80 1.54 -3.03 7.62
C CYS A 80 1.50 -2.76 6.11
N GLU A 81 0.41 -2.12 5.66
CA GLU A 81 0.23 -1.67 4.29
C GLU A 81 0.43 -0.15 4.19
N VAL A 82 1.35 0.28 3.33
CA VAL A 82 1.57 1.70 3.01
C VAL A 82 1.24 1.95 1.56
N GLN A 83 0.35 2.91 1.31
CA GLN A 83 -0.08 3.30 -0.04
C GLN A 83 0.55 4.64 -0.40
N LEU A 84 1.38 4.67 -1.44
CA LEU A 84 1.95 5.89 -2.00
C LEU A 84 1.10 6.34 -3.18
N ILE A 85 0.44 7.49 -3.04
CA ILE A 85 -0.61 7.92 -3.96
C ILE A 85 -0.26 9.30 -4.50
N HIS A 86 -0.34 9.48 -5.82
CA HIS A 86 -0.25 10.82 -6.41
C HIS A 86 -1.53 11.61 -6.11
N ARG A 87 -1.44 12.92 -5.83
CA ARG A 87 -2.57 13.77 -5.44
C ARG A 87 -3.75 13.66 -6.39
N LEU A 88 -3.49 13.79 -7.69
CA LEU A 88 -4.50 13.60 -8.75
C LEU A 88 -5.28 12.28 -8.61
N PHE A 89 -4.63 11.18 -8.21
CA PHE A 89 -5.31 9.89 -7.99
C PHE A 89 -5.98 9.81 -6.61
N ALA A 90 -5.42 10.45 -5.60
CA ALA A 90 -6.01 10.53 -4.26
C ALA A 90 -7.34 11.29 -4.26
N GLU A 91 -7.43 12.38 -5.02
CA GLU A 91 -8.68 13.16 -5.19
C GLU A 91 -9.81 12.34 -5.82
N HIS A 92 -9.47 11.39 -6.70
CA HIS A 92 -10.42 10.46 -7.31
C HIS A 92 -10.72 9.23 -6.44
N LYS A 93 -9.98 9.03 -5.34
CA LYS A 93 -10.19 7.97 -4.34
C LYS A 93 -11.19 8.46 -3.29
N ASN A 94 -12.41 8.75 -3.72
CA ASN A 94 -13.54 9.09 -2.85
C ASN A 94 -14.26 7.83 -2.32
N ASP A 95 -15.14 7.99 -1.33
CA ASP A 95 -15.91 6.87 -0.74
C ASP A 95 -16.74 6.10 -1.80
N GLU A 96 -17.24 6.80 -2.83
CA GLU A 96 -17.89 6.18 -3.99
C GLU A 96 -16.95 5.30 -4.82
N GLY A 97 -15.67 5.65 -4.91
CA GLY A 97 -14.63 4.83 -5.50
C GLY A 97 -14.41 3.54 -4.72
N HIS A 98 -14.40 3.63 -3.38
CA HIS A 98 -14.29 2.44 -2.52
C HIS A 98 -15.49 1.51 -2.68
N GLN A 99 -16.71 2.04 -2.73
CA GLN A 99 -17.94 1.27 -2.99
C GLN A 99 -17.90 0.57 -4.36
N ARG A 100 -17.45 1.27 -5.41
CA ARG A 100 -17.25 0.69 -6.75
C ARG A 100 -16.23 -0.44 -6.75
N TYR A 101 -15.13 -0.28 -6.03
CA TYR A 101 -14.14 -1.34 -5.87
C TYR A 101 -14.70 -2.56 -5.15
N VAL A 102 -15.44 -2.37 -4.05
CA VAL A 102 -16.09 -3.48 -3.33
C VAL A 102 -17.05 -4.23 -4.25
N ALA A 103 -17.88 -3.51 -5.02
CA ALA A 103 -18.78 -4.12 -6.00
C ALA A 103 -18.02 -4.89 -7.09
N PHE A 104 -16.96 -4.29 -7.65
CA PHE A 104 -16.10 -4.93 -8.65
C PHE A 104 -15.42 -6.20 -8.12
N ARG A 105 -14.86 -6.14 -6.90
CA ARG A 105 -14.22 -7.28 -6.24
C ARG A 105 -15.22 -8.41 -6.02
N ASN A 106 -16.39 -8.10 -5.47
CA ASN A 106 -17.44 -9.09 -5.22
C ASN A 106 -17.91 -9.77 -6.53
N LEU A 107 -17.97 -9.03 -7.64
CA LEU A 107 -18.30 -9.59 -8.97
C LEU A 107 -17.23 -10.56 -9.50
N ARG A 108 -15.97 -10.40 -9.10
CA ARG A 108 -14.86 -11.30 -9.49
C ARG A 108 -14.72 -12.53 -8.60
N GLY A 109 -15.48 -12.61 -7.50
CA GLY A 109 -15.41 -13.73 -6.55
C GLY A 109 -14.12 -13.77 -5.72
N GLU A 110 -13.45 -12.62 -5.56
CA GLU A 110 -12.27 -12.42 -4.70
C GLU A 110 -12.61 -11.90 -3.31
#